data_AF-A0A2P2GUS0-F1
#
_entry.id   AF-A0A2P2GUS0-F1
#
_cell.length_a   1.000
_cell.length_b   1.000
_cell.length_c   1.000
_cell.angle_alpha   90.00
_cell.angle_beta   90.00
_cell.angle_gamma   90.00
#
_symmetry.space_group_name_H-M   'P 1'
#
loop_
_entity.id
_entity.type
_entity.pdbx_description
1 polymer ?
#
loop_
_entity_poly.entity_id
_entity_poly.type
_entity_poly.pdbx_seq_one_letter_code
_entity_poly.pdbx_strand_id
1 'polypeptide(L)'
;MTYKPRTFSISNVSRSAGEGVLDIPSLSVLRYKSPAVLLKEFKDTWGVDAKTIALPVSEADGLLYEIDGLRGVPLSSHAQPSRTLKGFEDVVEEFLRAKKDIILTLCPTMGYIPGEGLNICDISGVMSPQPCIANPRSTEVLGAILGTGIDIVQQVASRKPGYGLKGIAIDVTDLWGMSGQLGRVEATCFCTACANHFAVTTPDLLKHFKNFPNPWSLLLRPTPTGIDFSSEVPPGITPEEIVGIARQRNYIEQFPNSEQNELLGYANLLLRYMRSRQSLTLGAIGALFDYATQGLDEKFTRILIMEGETYGWTSGIWLEDLDNEFQDEENRSFDELWVNITTGYLPQSVPYRAYMWRRSRYTINNFFDLAGSLSSASMRANTMLSQMSTEECRRLVADRWQRVHGSALSSQAALVSLPDRSGDGEAEADVRRGFVGVGLDREFGDWFSDQMVILPSRADIARPTDYDFSSILRNMQGNSGN
;
A
#
# COMPACT_ATOMS: atom_id res chain seq x y z
N MET A 1 24.85 38.44 -33.96
CA MET A 1 25.09 37.81 -32.65
C MET A 1 24.07 36.70 -32.47
N THR A 2 24.49 35.44 -32.50
CA THR A 2 23.61 34.29 -32.26
C THR A 2 23.53 34.05 -30.76
N TYR A 3 22.35 34.25 -30.18
CA TYR A 3 22.08 33.94 -28.77
C TYR A 3 22.29 32.44 -28.56
N LYS A 4 23.32 32.06 -27.79
CA LYS A 4 23.49 30.69 -27.28
C LYS A 4 22.83 30.63 -25.90
N PRO A 5 21.64 30.03 -25.76
CA PRO A 5 21.01 29.86 -24.46
C PRO A 5 21.92 29.05 -23.53
N ARG A 6 21.97 29.44 -22.25
CA ARG A 6 22.68 28.67 -21.22
C ARG A 6 21.93 27.36 -20.97
N THR A 7 22.64 26.24 -20.95
CA THR A 7 22.09 24.93 -20.58
C THR A 7 22.22 24.75 -19.07
N PHE A 8 21.10 24.64 -18.37
CA PHE A 8 21.08 24.40 -16.92
C PHE A 8 21.06 22.89 -16.64
N SER A 9 21.61 22.45 -15.50
CA SER A 9 21.62 21.02 -15.10
C SER A 9 20.22 20.40 -15.06
N ILE A 10 19.19 21.20 -14.72
CA ILE A 10 17.78 20.80 -14.75
C ILE A 10 17.30 20.30 -16.12
N SER A 11 17.98 20.66 -17.21
CA SER A 11 17.67 20.14 -18.56
C SER A 11 18.10 18.68 -18.78
N ASN A 12 18.83 18.10 -17.83
CA ASN A 12 19.33 16.72 -17.87
C ASN A 12 18.73 15.81 -16.76
N VAL A 13 17.67 16.24 -16.07
CA VAL A 13 17.10 15.50 -14.91
C VAL A 13 16.70 14.06 -15.24
N SER A 14 16.26 13.79 -16.47
CA SER A 14 15.96 12.42 -16.89
C SER A 14 17.19 11.53 -17.02
N ARG A 15 18.39 12.10 -17.26
CA ARG A 15 19.64 11.34 -17.38
C ARG A 15 20.14 10.86 -16.01
N SER A 16 19.91 11.64 -14.96
CA SER A 16 20.28 11.31 -13.57
C SER A 16 19.13 10.66 -12.77
N ALA A 17 17.95 10.49 -13.38
CA ALA A 17 16.79 9.92 -12.70
C ALA A 17 16.97 8.44 -12.31
N GLY A 18 17.87 7.72 -12.98
CA GLY A 18 18.06 6.27 -12.80
C GLY A 18 17.08 5.46 -13.64
N GLU A 19 16.86 4.20 -13.25
CA GLU A 19 15.95 3.31 -13.98
C GLU A 19 14.48 3.60 -13.65
N GLY A 20 13.65 3.75 -14.70
CA GLY A 20 12.21 3.92 -14.56
C GLY A 20 11.46 2.58 -14.53
N VAL A 21 10.56 2.44 -13.56
CA VAL A 21 9.56 1.37 -13.48
C VAL A 21 8.17 1.97 -13.75
N LEU A 22 7.42 1.38 -14.67
CA LEU A 22 6.01 1.72 -14.87
C LEU A 22 5.17 0.82 -13.97
N ASP A 23 4.54 1.42 -12.97
CA ASP A 23 3.60 0.73 -12.10
C ASP A 23 2.18 0.77 -12.66
N ILE A 24 1.56 -0.39 -12.85
CA ILE A 24 0.15 -0.54 -13.20
C ILE A 24 -0.56 -1.07 -11.95
N PRO A 25 -1.25 -0.21 -11.17
CA PRO A 25 -1.84 -0.64 -9.89
C PRO A 25 -3.12 -1.48 -10.06
N SER A 26 -3.73 -1.45 -11.25
CA SER A 26 -4.92 -2.23 -11.61
C SER A 26 -4.92 -2.52 -13.12
N LEU A 27 -5.30 -3.72 -13.52
CA LEU A 27 -5.55 -4.10 -14.91
C LEU A 27 -6.74 -3.37 -15.53
N SER A 28 -7.60 -2.72 -14.73
CA SER A 28 -8.63 -1.80 -15.26
C SER A 28 -8.02 -0.70 -16.13
N VAL A 29 -6.77 -0.29 -15.89
CA VAL A 29 -6.04 0.66 -16.73
C VAL A 29 -5.92 0.18 -18.18
N LEU A 30 -5.81 -1.14 -18.39
CA LEU A 30 -5.68 -1.73 -19.73
C LEU A 30 -6.99 -1.77 -20.53
N ARG A 31 -8.13 -1.47 -19.88
CA ARG A 31 -9.41 -1.22 -20.57
C ARG A 31 -9.47 0.18 -21.16
N TYR A 32 -8.75 1.11 -20.54
CA TYR A 32 -8.65 2.48 -20.95
C TYR A 32 -7.54 2.68 -21.99
N LYS A 33 -6.34 2.12 -21.74
CA LYS A 33 -5.15 2.32 -22.57
C LYS A 33 -4.44 1.01 -22.89
N SER A 34 -3.92 0.89 -24.12
CA SER A 34 -3.12 -0.27 -24.50
C SER A 34 -1.71 -0.20 -23.87
N PRO A 35 -1.02 -1.35 -23.71
CA PRO A 35 0.38 -1.39 -23.24
C PRO A 35 1.32 -0.43 -23.99
N ALA A 36 1.16 -0.34 -25.32
CA ALA A 36 1.98 0.55 -26.14
C ALA A 36 1.74 2.04 -25.85
N VAL A 37 0.48 2.42 -25.59
CA VAL A 37 0.12 3.79 -25.21
C VAL A 37 0.71 4.13 -23.84
N LEU A 38 0.56 3.24 -22.85
CA LEU A 38 1.12 3.44 -21.51
C LEU A 38 2.65 3.63 -21.52
N LEU A 39 3.37 2.79 -22.29
CA LEU A 39 4.82 2.91 -22.44
C LEU A 39 5.24 4.24 -23.08
N LYS A 40 4.50 4.67 -24.11
CA LYS A 40 4.75 5.94 -24.78
C LYS A 40 4.50 7.11 -23.84
N GLU A 41 3.37 7.13 -23.15
CA GLU A 41 3.02 8.18 -22.20
C GLU A 41 4.00 8.24 -21.04
N PHE A 42 4.44 7.09 -20.50
CA PHE A 42 5.50 7.07 -19.48
C PHE A 42 6.77 7.77 -19.99
N LYS A 43 7.20 7.45 -21.21
CA LYS A 43 8.37 8.09 -21.83
C LYS A 43 8.14 9.59 -22.04
N ASP A 44 6.97 9.99 -22.53
CA ASP A 44 6.61 11.38 -22.78
C ASP A 44 6.56 12.19 -21.46
N THR A 45 6.04 11.61 -20.39
CA THR A 45 5.94 12.23 -19.06
C THR A 45 7.30 12.36 -18.38
N TRP A 46 8.13 11.32 -18.42
CA TRP A 46 9.36 11.26 -17.62
C TRP A 46 10.64 11.56 -18.42
N GLY A 47 10.59 11.50 -19.75
CA GLY A 47 11.78 11.52 -20.60
C GLY A 47 12.70 10.32 -20.40
N VAL A 48 12.20 9.23 -19.81
CA VAL A 48 12.91 7.98 -19.50
C VAL A 48 12.05 6.81 -19.96
N ASP A 49 12.64 5.83 -20.64
CA ASP A 49 11.95 4.59 -20.99
C ASP A 49 11.76 3.71 -19.74
N ALA A 50 10.54 3.21 -19.51
CA ALA A 50 10.32 2.18 -18.50
C ALA A 50 11.10 0.92 -18.90
N LYS A 51 11.99 0.42 -18.04
CA LYS A 51 12.71 -0.85 -18.27
C LYS A 51 11.91 -2.05 -17.78
N THR A 52 11.12 -1.83 -16.74
CA THR A 52 10.37 -2.86 -16.01
C THR A 52 8.94 -2.38 -15.78
N ILE A 53 8.00 -3.31 -15.80
CA ILE A 53 6.58 -3.08 -15.57
C ILE A 53 6.18 -3.79 -14.29
N ALA A 54 5.58 -3.06 -13.35
CA ALA A 54 4.93 -3.65 -12.20
C ALA A 54 3.47 -3.95 -12.54
N LEU A 55 3.06 -5.21 -12.39
CA LEU A 55 1.71 -5.70 -12.68
C LEU A 55 1.06 -6.25 -11.40
N PRO A 56 -0.23 -6.02 -11.16
CA PRO A 56 -0.91 -6.59 -10.01
C PRO A 56 -1.21 -8.07 -10.27
N VAL A 57 -1.15 -8.91 -9.21
CA VAL A 57 -1.59 -10.32 -9.28
C VAL A 57 -3.05 -10.52 -8.88
N SER A 58 -3.71 -9.44 -8.47
CA SER A 58 -5.06 -9.42 -7.93
C SER A 58 -5.67 -8.03 -8.04
N GLU A 59 -6.99 -7.96 -8.09
CA GLU A 59 -7.75 -6.69 -8.01
C GLU A 59 -8.46 -6.60 -6.68
N ALA A 60 -8.97 -5.42 -6.33
CA ALA A 60 -9.75 -5.21 -5.11
C ALA A 60 -11.08 -6.01 -5.10
N ASP A 61 -11.59 -6.43 -6.25
CA ASP A 61 -12.86 -7.16 -6.40
C ASP A 61 -12.68 -8.67 -6.67
N GLY A 62 -11.45 -9.17 -6.89
CA GLY A 62 -11.23 -10.58 -7.16
C GLY A 62 -9.85 -10.93 -7.73
N LEU A 63 -9.67 -12.22 -8.01
CA LEU A 63 -8.45 -12.77 -8.62
C LEU A 63 -8.40 -12.47 -10.13
N LEU A 64 -7.18 -12.37 -10.68
CA LEU A 64 -6.96 -12.17 -12.11
C LEU A 64 -6.92 -13.48 -12.91
N TYR A 65 -6.81 -14.61 -12.22
CA TYR A 65 -6.71 -15.95 -12.78
C TYR A 65 -7.18 -16.98 -11.75
N GLU A 66 -7.52 -18.18 -12.21
CA GLU A 66 -7.88 -19.29 -11.33
C GLU A 66 -6.64 -19.84 -10.64
N ILE A 67 -6.80 -20.24 -9.38
CA ILE A 67 -5.74 -20.83 -8.57
C ILE A 67 -6.20 -22.22 -8.15
N ASP A 68 -5.38 -23.24 -8.41
CA ASP A 68 -5.73 -24.60 -8.03
C ASP A 68 -5.88 -24.72 -6.51
N GLY A 69 -6.91 -25.46 -6.08
CA GLY A 69 -7.27 -25.60 -4.67
C GLY A 69 -8.01 -24.41 -4.03
N LEU A 70 -8.01 -23.22 -4.63
CA LEU A 70 -8.66 -22.02 -4.07
C LEU A 70 -10.04 -21.74 -4.72
N ARG A 71 -10.96 -22.68 -4.56
CA ARG A 71 -12.32 -22.57 -5.13
C ARG A 71 -13.21 -21.61 -4.33
N GLY A 72 -14.11 -20.92 -5.03
CA GLY A 72 -15.11 -20.03 -4.41
C GLY A 72 -14.65 -18.59 -4.18
N VAL A 73 -13.40 -18.28 -4.53
CA VAL A 73 -12.91 -16.89 -4.62
C VAL A 73 -13.35 -16.31 -5.96
N PRO A 74 -13.95 -15.11 -6.00
CA PRO A 74 -14.40 -14.50 -7.25
C PRO A 74 -13.21 -14.15 -8.16
N LEU A 75 -13.38 -14.38 -9.47
CA LEU A 75 -12.56 -13.72 -10.47
C LEU A 75 -13.00 -12.26 -10.58
N SER A 76 -12.02 -11.37 -10.68
CA SER A 76 -12.25 -9.94 -10.85
C SER A 76 -13.06 -9.68 -12.11
N SER A 77 -13.91 -8.65 -12.05
CA SER A 77 -14.57 -8.12 -13.24
C SER A 77 -13.57 -7.56 -14.26
N HIS A 78 -12.32 -7.33 -13.86
CA HIS A 78 -11.19 -6.85 -14.67
C HIS A 78 -10.21 -7.96 -15.09
N ALA A 79 -10.46 -9.23 -14.76
CA ALA A 79 -9.62 -10.37 -15.15
C ALA A 79 -9.45 -10.49 -16.67
N GLN A 80 -10.45 -10.06 -17.45
CA GLN A 80 -10.31 -9.78 -18.88
C GLN A 80 -9.93 -8.28 -19.07
N PRO A 81 -8.66 -7.95 -19.37
CA PRO A 81 -8.20 -6.56 -19.31
C PRO A 81 -8.65 -5.74 -20.50
N SER A 82 -8.94 -6.35 -21.65
CA SER A 82 -9.51 -5.63 -22.79
C SER A 82 -10.24 -6.57 -23.76
N ARG A 83 -10.73 -6.05 -24.90
CA ARG A 83 -11.29 -6.92 -25.95
C ARG A 83 -10.22 -7.80 -26.59
N THR A 84 -8.98 -7.32 -26.65
CA THR A 84 -7.85 -7.99 -27.30
C THR A 84 -7.00 -8.81 -26.33
N LEU A 85 -6.97 -8.45 -25.05
CA LEU A 85 -6.27 -9.18 -23.99
C LEU A 85 -7.30 -9.99 -23.20
N LYS A 86 -7.25 -11.31 -23.31
CA LYS A 86 -8.24 -12.24 -22.76
C LYS A 86 -7.98 -12.58 -21.30
N GLY A 87 -6.73 -12.51 -20.86
CA GLY A 87 -6.32 -12.82 -19.49
C GLY A 87 -4.98 -12.20 -19.11
N PHE A 88 -4.50 -12.54 -17.93
CA PHE A 88 -3.24 -12.07 -17.40
C PHE A 88 -2.04 -12.50 -18.25
N GLU A 89 -2.07 -13.72 -18.83
CA GLU A 89 -0.97 -14.21 -19.68
C GLU A 89 -0.77 -13.32 -20.93
N ASP A 90 -1.85 -12.82 -21.53
CA ASP A 90 -1.78 -11.95 -22.71
C ASP A 90 -1.14 -10.60 -22.36
N VAL A 91 -1.41 -10.06 -21.17
CA VAL A 91 -0.80 -8.82 -20.68
C VAL A 91 0.71 -8.99 -20.53
N VAL A 92 1.10 -10.08 -19.85
CA VAL A 92 2.52 -10.45 -19.68
C VAL A 92 3.18 -10.61 -21.05
N GLU A 93 2.53 -11.31 -21.99
CA GLU A 93 3.08 -11.56 -23.32
C GLU A 93 3.35 -10.24 -24.09
N GLU A 94 2.41 -9.29 -24.04
CA GLU A 94 2.57 -8.00 -24.72
C GLU A 94 3.73 -7.18 -24.16
N PHE A 95 3.90 -7.12 -22.83
CA PHE A 95 5.01 -6.39 -22.24
C PHE A 95 6.36 -7.07 -22.47
N LEU A 96 6.43 -8.40 -22.38
CA LEU A 96 7.65 -9.14 -22.74
C LEU A 96 7.99 -8.95 -24.23
N ARG A 97 6.99 -8.91 -25.14
CA ARG A 97 7.18 -8.60 -26.57
C ARG A 97 7.71 -7.18 -26.77
N ALA A 98 7.27 -6.24 -25.93
CA ALA A 98 7.79 -4.88 -25.87
C ALA A 98 9.17 -4.77 -25.19
N LYS A 99 9.82 -5.90 -24.88
CA LYS A 99 11.17 -5.98 -24.31
C LYS A 99 11.26 -5.32 -22.92
N LYS A 100 10.29 -5.63 -22.07
CA LYS A 100 10.20 -5.14 -20.69
C LYS A 100 10.22 -6.30 -19.71
N ASP A 101 10.96 -6.16 -18.63
CA ASP A 101 10.89 -7.10 -17.53
C ASP A 101 9.62 -6.88 -16.70
N ILE A 102 9.21 -7.89 -15.94
CA ILE A 102 8.02 -7.86 -15.10
C ILE A 102 8.40 -7.89 -13.62
N ILE A 103 7.72 -7.08 -12.82
CA ILE A 103 7.63 -7.21 -11.36
C ILE A 103 6.16 -7.51 -11.04
N LEU A 104 5.92 -8.51 -10.21
CA LEU A 104 4.56 -8.80 -9.74
C LEU A 104 4.30 -8.01 -8.46
N THR A 105 3.14 -7.39 -8.34
CA THR A 105 2.76 -6.59 -7.17
C THR A 105 1.56 -7.21 -6.48
N LEU A 106 1.64 -7.36 -5.16
CA LEU A 106 0.56 -7.87 -4.32
C LEU A 106 0.18 -6.82 -3.28
N CYS A 107 -1.11 -6.50 -3.20
CA CYS A 107 -1.68 -5.81 -2.07
C CYS A 107 -2.30 -6.84 -1.12
N PRO A 108 -1.78 -7.07 0.10
CA PRO A 108 -2.29 -8.11 1.00
C PRO A 108 -3.67 -7.81 1.58
N THR A 109 -4.24 -6.62 1.40
CA THR A 109 -5.46 -6.16 2.07
C THR A 109 -6.76 -6.59 1.37
N MET A 110 -6.72 -7.65 0.58
CA MET A 110 -7.83 -8.10 -0.28
C MET A 110 -9.04 -8.62 0.51
N GLY A 111 -10.12 -7.83 0.57
CA GLY A 111 -11.31 -8.14 1.37
C GLY A 111 -12.28 -9.18 0.79
N TYR A 112 -12.02 -9.73 -0.40
CA TYR A 112 -12.90 -10.70 -1.07
C TYR A 112 -12.53 -12.17 -0.79
N ILE A 113 -11.41 -12.43 -0.10
CA ILE A 113 -11.01 -13.79 0.27
C ILE A 113 -11.97 -14.29 1.37
N PRO A 114 -12.76 -15.34 1.12
CA PRO A 114 -13.69 -15.86 2.10
C PRO A 114 -12.95 -16.68 3.16
N GLY A 115 -13.36 -16.56 4.43
CA GLY A 115 -12.88 -17.45 5.48
C GLY A 115 -12.88 -16.79 6.86
N GLU A 116 -13.75 -17.27 7.75
CA GLU A 116 -13.71 -16.85 9.16
C GLU A 116 -12.36 -17.23 9.79
N GLY A 117 -11.77 -16.29 10.53
CA GLY A 117 -10.50 -16.51 11.24
C GLY A 117 -9.24 -16.21 10.44
N LEU A 118 -9.32 -15.91 9.14
CA LEU A 118 -8.19 -15.37 8.35
C LEU A 118 -8.00 -13.85 8.58
N ASN A 119 -9.08 -13.20 8.97
CA ASN A 119 -9.23 -11.77 8.99
C ASN A 119 -8.47 -11.05 10.10
N ILE A 120 -8.21 -9.77 9.85
CA ILE A 120 -7.86 -8.82 10.90
C ILE A 120 -9.02 -8.71 11.87
N CYS A 121 -8.69 -8.73 13.16
CA CYS A 121 -9.65 -8.60 14.25
C CYS A 121 -9.16 -7.53 15.21
N ASP A 122 -9.98 -6.54 15.57
CA ASP A 122 -9.57 -5.52 16.54
C ASP A 122 -9.52 -6.08 17.97
N ILE A 123 -9.13 -5.23 18.92
CA ILE A 123 -9.02 -5.63 20.33
C ILE A 123 -10.36 -6.00 20.99
N SER A 124 -11.47 -5.56 20.41
CA SER A 124 -12.83 -5.82 20.87
C SER A 124 -13.44 -7.09 20.26
N GLY A 125 -12.78 -7.69 19.28
CA GLY A 125 -13.26 -8.86 18.57
C GLY A 125 -13.96 -8.56 17.25
N VAL A 126 -14.03 -7.29 16.82
CA VAL A 126 -14.66 -6.91 15.55
C VAL A 126 -13.74 -7.27 14.40
N MET A 127 -14.28 -8.00 13.43
CA MET A 127 -13.53 -8.46 12.26
C MET A 127 -13.60 -7.44 11.13
N SER A 128 -12.47 -7.21 10.48
CA SER A 128 -12.36 -6.54 9.17
C SER A 128 -12.43 -7.59 8.07
N PRO A 129 -12.98 -7.31 6.88
CA PRO A 129 -12.91 -8.24 5.75
C PRO A 129 -11.48 -8.49 5.26
N GLN A 130 -10.51 -7.64 5.62
CA GLN A 130 -9.12 -7.79 5.20
C GLN A 130 -8.43 -8.98 5.89
N PRO A 131 -7.65 -9.81 5.17
CA PRO A 131 -6.90 -10.91 5.75
C PRO A 131 -5.72 -10.36 6.56
N CYS A 132 -5.42 -11.01 7.68
CA CYS A 132 -4.23 -10.73 8.45
C CYS A 132 -3.02 -11.40 7.79
N ILE A 133 -2.03 -10.62 7.33
CA ILE A 133 -0.81 -11.15 6.71
C ILE A 133 0.01 -12.08 7.63
N ALA A 134 -0.07 -11.85 8.95
CA ALA A 134 0.61 -12.67 9.95
C ALA A 134 -0.13 -13.98 10.30
N ASN A 135 -1.34 -14.19 9.79
CA ASN A 135 -2.01 -15.47 9.92
C ASN A 135 -1.40 -16.45 8.90
N PRO A 136 -0.82 -17.59 9.34
CA PRO A 136 -0.18 -18.54 8.43
C PRO A 136 -1.07 -19.00 7.27
N ARG A 137 -2.38 -19.17 7.50
CA ARG A 137 -3.33 -19.56 6.46
C ARG A 137 -3.58 -18.45 5.45
N SER A 138 -3.61 -17.20 5.89
CA SER A 138 -3.66 -16.06 4.98
C SER A 138 -2.37 -15.97 4.16
N THR A 139 -1.21 -16.20 4.78
CA THR A 139 0.09 -16.26 4.09
C THR A 139 0.10 -17.34 3.01
N GLU A 140 -0.42 -18.54 3.28
CA GLU A 140 -0.55 -19.63 2.29
C GLU A 140 -1.41 -19.19 1.09
N VAL A 141 -2.56 -18.54 1.34
CA VAL A 141 -3.45 -18.07 0.27
C VAL A 141 -2.79 -16.95 -0.55
N LEU A 142 -2.24 -15.93 0.10
CA LEU A 142 -1.55 -14.82 -0.55
C LEU A 142 -0.33 -15.31 -1.35
N GLY A 143 0.40 -16.28 -0.80
CA GLY A 143 1.55 -16.89 -1.45
C GLY A 143 1.15 -17.74 -2.65
N ALA A 144 0.01 -18.44 -2.61
CA ALA A 144 -0.52 -19.15 -3.78
C ALA A 144 -0.95 -18.20 -4.92
N ILE A 145 -1.53 -17.04 -4.58
CA ILE A 145 -1.86 -15.99 -5.55
C ILE A 145 -0.60 -15.50 -6.27
N LEU A 146 0.44 -15.17 -5.50
CA LEU A 146 1.73 -14.75 -6.05
C LEU A 146 2.40 -15.88 -6.85
N GLY A 147 2.50 -17.08 -6.29
CA GLY A 147 3.11 -18.26 -6.92
C GLY A 147 2.49 -18.57 -8.29
N THR A 148 1.17 -18.56 -8.39
CA THR A 148 0.47 -18.76 -9.67
C THR A 148 0.82 -17.65 -10.69
N GLY A 149 0.96 -16.41 -10.22
CA GLY A 149 1.39 -15.30 -11.08
C GLY A 149 2.83 -15.46 -11.57
N ILE A 150 3.72 -15.94 -10.70
CA ILE A 150 5.12 -16.26 -11.04
C ILE A 150 5.16 -17.33 -12.13
N ASP A 151 4.42 -18.43 -11.94
CA ASP A 151 4.33 -19.53 -12.89
C ASP A 151 3.86 -19.05 -14.27
N ILE A 152 2.83 -18.20 -14.30
CA ILE A 152 2.33 -17.57 -15.54
C ILE A 152 3.47 -16.79 -16.23
N VAL A 153 4.18 -15.93 -15.51
CA VAL A 153 5.24 -15.10 -16.11
C VAL A 153 6.37 -15.97 -16.63
N GLN A 154 6.83 -16.95 -15.85
CA GLN A 154 7.90 -17.87 -16.26
C GLN A 154 7.48 -18.71 -17.48
N GLN A 155 6.24 -19.19 -17.51
CA GLN A 155 5.72 -19.96 -18.65
C GLN A 155 5.70 -19.12 -19.93
N VAL A 156 5.25 -17.86 -19.87
CA VAL A 156 5.25 -16.96 -21.03
C VAL A 156 6.69 -16.59 -21.43
N ALA A 157 7.56 -16.29 -20.48
CA ALA A 157 8.97 -15.94 -20.71
C ALA A 157 9.77 -17.09 -21.34
N SER A 158 9.46 -18.36 -21.01
CA SER A 158 10.09 -19.54 -21.61
C SER A 158 9.94 -19.60 -23.14
N ARG A 159 8.90 -18.96 -23.68
CA ARG A 159 8.62 -18.88 -25.12
C ARG A 159 9.40 -17.74 -25.81
N LYS A 160 9.97 -16.79 -25.04
CA LYS A 160 10.64 -15.58 -25.53
C LYS A 160 11.84 -15.20 -24.65
N PRO A 161 13.01 -15.86 -24.83
CA PRO A 161 14.17 -15.62 -23.99
C PRO A 161 14.68 -14.17 -24.10
N GLY A 162 15.08 -13.59 -22.97
CA GLY A 162 15.72 -12.27 -22.88
C GLY A 162 15.03 -11.28 -21.92
N TYR A 163 13.75 -11.50 -21.63
CA TYR A 163 12.98 -10.72 -20.65
C TYR A 163 12.10 -11.68 -19.85
N GLY A 164 11.85 -11.36 -18.57
CA GLY A 164 11.09 -12.26 -17.70
C GLY A 164 10.69 -11.62 -16.39
N LEU A 165 10.47 -12.45 -15.38
CA LEU A 165 10.21 -12.01 -14.02
C LEU A 165 11.51 -11.52 -13.37
N LYS A 166 11.51 -10.31 -12.81
CA LYS A 166 12.66 -9.75 -12.08
C LYS A 166 12.47 -9.66 -10.58
N GLY A 167 11.23 -9.57 -10.12
CA GLY A 167 10.96 -9.32 -8.72
C GLY A 167 9.49 -9.42 -8.35
N ILE A 168 9.26 -9.37 -7.06
CA ILE A 168 7.95 -9.39 -6.43
C ILE A 168 7.92 -8.21 -5.46
N ALA A 169 6.91 -7.36 -5.57
CA ALA A 169 6.70 -6.23 -4.68
C ALA A 169 5.46 -6.44 -3.81
N ILE A 170 5.66 -6.46 -2.50
CA ILE A 170 4.57 -6.53 -1.53
C ILE A 170 4.26 -5.11 -1.07
N ASP A 171 3.01 -4.71 -1.23
CA ASP A 171 2.50 -3.44 -0.74
C ASP A 171 2.20 -3.54 0.75
N VAL A 172 2.95 -2.79 1.56
CA VAL A 172 2.78 -2.78 3.01
C VAL A 172 2.24 -1.44 3.52
N THR A 173 1.72 -0.59 2.61
CA THR A 173 1.20 0.74 2.97
C THR A 173 -0.04 0.69 3.86
N ASP A 174 -0.79 -0.42 3.89
CA ASP A 174 -2.03 -0.52 4.68
C ASP A 174 -2.29 -1.92 5.29
N LEU A 175 -1.27 -2.60 5.81
CA LEU A 175 -1.43 -3.96 6.38
C LEU A 175 -2.34 -4.02 7.61
N TRP A 176 -2.33 -2.94 8.38
CA TRP A 176 -2.93 -2.84 9.70
C TRP A 176 -3.76 -1.56 9.72
N GLY A 177 -5.08 -1.67 9.50
CA GLY A 177 -5.96 -0.51 9.62
C GLY A 177 -5.87 0.18 10.99
N MET A 178 -6.54 1.31 11.18
CA MET A 178 -6.65 1.91 12.52
C MET A 178 -8.08 2.36 12.76
N SER A 179 -8.61 2.02 13.93
CA SER A 179 -9.91 2.50 14.37
C SER A 179 -9.87 2.98 15.81
N GLY A 180 -10.94 3.64 16.24
CA GLY A 180 -11.07 4.10 17.60
C GLY A 180 -12.23 5.08 17.77
N GLN A 181 -12.44 5.47 19.02
CA GLN A 181 -13.40 6.47 19.47
C GLN A 181 -12.71 7.32 20.54
N LEU A 182 -13.18 8.54 20.83
CA LEU A 182 -12.50 9.43 21.77
C LEU A 182 -12.21 8.71 23.13
N GLY A 183 -10.92 8.65 23.53
CA GLY A 183 -10.47 7.93 24.72
C GLY A 183 -10.23 6.41 24.55
N ARG A 184 -10.45 5.89 23.34
CA ARG A 184 -10.36 4.46 22.98
C ARG A 184 -9.72 4.29 21.60
N VAL A 185 -8.42 3.98 21.57
CA VAL A 185 -7.75 3.58 20.32
C VAL A 185 -7.87 2.07 20.16
N GLU A 186 -8.29 1.63 18.98
CA GLU A 186 -8.41 0.23 18.59
C GLU A 186 -7.42 -0.03 17.44
N ALA A 187 -6.15 -0.23 17.79
CA ALA A 187 -5.17 -0.62 16.78
C ALA A 187 -5.47 -2.03 16.25
N THR A 188 -4.89 -2.37 15.10
CA THR A 188 -5.35 -3.54 14.35
C THR A 188 -4.60 -4.83 14.60
N CYS A 189 -5.41 -5.87 14.49
CA CYS A 189 -5.12 -7.30 14.53
C CYS A 189 -4.66 -7.87 15.88
N PHE A 190 -5.63 -8.50 16.53
CA PHE A 190 -5.58 -9.33 17.73
C PHE A 190 -6.05 -10.76 17.42
N CYS A 191 -6.00 -11.18 16.14
CA CYS A 191 -6.27 -12.56 15.78
C CYS A 191 -5.31 -13.52 16.52
N THR A 192 -5.66 -14.80 16.59
CA THR A 192 -4.90 -15.80 17.33
C THR A 192 -3.42 -15.83 16.98
N ALA A 193 -3.06 -15.67 15.69
CA ALA A 193 -1.67 -15.65 15.25
C ALA A 193 -0.91 -14.44 15.82
N CYS A 194 -1.47 -13.23 15.69
CA CYS A 194 -0.89 -12.02 16.28
C CYS A 194 -0.78 -12.13 17.81
N ALA A 195 -1.85 -12.56 18.48
CA ALA A 195 -1.88 -12.69 19.93
C ALA A 195 -0.81 -13.67 20.45
N ASN A 196 -0.61 -14.79 19.75
CA ASN A 196 0.44 -15.76 20.07
C ASN A 196 1.83 -15.16 19.88
N HIS A 197 2.07 -14.41 18.80
CA HIS A 197 3.36 -13.73 18.60
C HIS A 197 3.67 -12.76 19.75
N PHE A 198 2.70 -11.93 20.15
CA PHE A 198 2.90 -11.04 21.29
C PHE A 198 3.09 -11.80 22.61
N ALA A 199 2.38 -12.91 22.82
CA ALA A 199 2.54 -13.72 24.03
C ALA A 199 3.95 -14.33 24.16
N VAL A 200 4.58 -14.68 23.02
CA VAL A 200 5.95 -15.23 22.98
C VAL A 200 7.01 -14.13 23.07
N THR A 201 6.89 -13.08 22.26
CA THR A 201 7.93 -12.03 22.14
C THR A 201 7.89 -11.03 23.28
N THR A 202 6.69 -10.70 23.74
CA THR A 202 6.48 -9.69 24.79
C THR A 202 5.34 -10.13 25.74
N PRO A 203 5.62 -11.09 26.64
CA PRO A 203 4.63 -11.63 27.56
C PRO A 203 3.91 -10.52 28.32
N ASP A 204 2.62 -10.75 28.62
CA ASP A 204 1.75 -9.84 29.35
C ASP A 204 1.43 -8.49 28.67
N LEU A 205 1.99 -8.18 27.50
CA LEU A 205 1.83 -6.87 26.86
C LEU A 205 0.37 -6.53 26.57
N LEU A 206 -0.35 -7.44 25.91
CA LEU A 206 -1.67 -7.14 25.35
C LEU A 206 -2.73 -6.82 26.41
N LYS A 207 -2.56 -7.29 27.65
CA LYS A 207 -3.52 -7.00 28.73
C LYS A 207 -3.60 -5.50 29.06
N HIS A 208 -2.51 -4.77 28.84
CA HIS A 208 -2.46 -3.33 29.06
C HIS A 208 -3.19 -2.54 27.96
N PHE A 209 -3.28 -3.10 26.76
CA PHE A 209 -3.94 -2.45 25.63
C PHE A 209 -5.47 -2.60 25.65
N LYS A 210 -5.98 -3.58 26.41
CA LYS A 210 -7.42 -3.84 26.58
C LYS A 210 -8.13 -2.84 27.50
N ASN A 211 -7.38 -2.09 28.32
CA ASN A 211 -7.93 -1.10 29.25
C ASN A 211 -7.87 0.29 28.63
N PHE A 212 -8.84 1.16 28.92
CA PHE A 212 -8.91 2.50 28.35
C PHE A 212 -8.73 3.58 29.42
N PRO A 213 -7.95 4.65 29.15
CA PRO A 213 -7.11 4.85 27.95
C PRO A 213 -5.98 3.80 27.87
N ASN A 214 -5.59 3.42 26.65
CA ASN A 214 -4.52 2.43 26.42
C ASN A 214 -3.22 3.11 25.98
N PRO A 215 -2.07 2.40 25.98
CA PRO A 215 -0.80 3.01 25.62
C PRO A 215 -0.75 3.68 24.24
N TRP A 216 -1.52 3.21 23.25
CA TRP A 216 -1.56 3.85 21.92
C TRP A 216 -2.04 5.30 21.99
N SER A 217 -2.91 5.64 22.95
CA SER A 217 -3.44 7.00 23.12
C SER A 217 -2.35 8.06 23.39
N LEU A 218 -1.09 7.67 23.63
CA LEU A 218 0.03 8.60 23.71
C LEU A 218 0.45 9.16 22.34
N LEU A 219 0.28 8.39 21.27
CA LEU A 219 0.71 8.76 19.91
C LEU A 219 -0.41 8.72 18.88
N LEU A 220 -1.58 8.19 19.26
CA LEU A 220 -2.78 8.10 18.44
C LEU A 220 -3.95 8.78 19.15
N ARG A 221 -4.76 9.53 18.39
CA ARG A 221 -5.99 10.17 18.89
C ARG A 221 -7.13 9.98 17.90
N PRO A 222 -8.24 9.34 18.31
CA PRO A 222 -9.42 9.26 17.47
C PRO A 222 -10.02 10.64 17.23
N THR A 223 -10.37 10.91 15.98
CA THR A 223 -11.06 12.12 15.52
C THR A 223 -12.38 11.73 14.87
N PRO A 224 -13.30 12.68 14.61
CA PRO A 224 -14.52 12.38 13.87
C PRO A 224 -14.28 11.80 12.47
N THR A 225 -13.07 11.96 11.92
CA THR A 225 -12.74 11.60 10.54
C THR A 225 -11.78 10.42 10.43
N GLY A 226 -11.19 9.96 11.55
CA GLY A 226 -10.28 8.83 11.57
C GLY A 226 -9.40 8.81 12.82
N ILE A 227 -8.13 8.47 12.63
CA ILE A 227 -7.11 8.54 13.68
C ILE A 227 -6.08 9.60 13.30
N ASP A 228 -5.90 10.57 14.17
CA ASP A 228 -4.77 11.49 14.16
C ASP A 228 -3.56 10.81 14.84
N PHE A 229 -2.36 10.96 14.27
CA PHE A 229 -1.18 10.19 14.67
C PHE A 229 0.12 10.98 14.55
N SER A 230 1.10 10.62 15.38
CA SER A 230 2.47 11.13 15.27
C SER A 230 3.34 10.28 14.35
N SER A 231 3.82 10.87 13.26
CA SER A 231 4.71 10.22 12.29
C SER A 231 6.20 10.30 12.66
N GLU A 232 6.60 11.24 13.53
CA GLU A 232 7.99 11.48 13.96
C GLU A 232 8.34 10.64 15.19
N VAL A 233 8.45 9.33 15.00
CA VAL A 233 8.71 8.38 16.08
C VAL A 233 9.87 7.49 15.65
N PRO A 234 11.14 7.90 15.84
CA PRO A 234 12.30 7.10 15.44
C PRO A 234 12.46 5.84 16.32
N PRO A 235 13.16 4.79 15.83
CA PRO A 235 13.37 3.55 16.59
C PRO A 235 13.99 3.74 17.98
N GLY A 236 14.89 4.72 18.08
CA GLY A 236 15.63 5.07 19.29
C GLY A 236 14.89 5.97 20.27
N ILE A 237 13.63 6.34 20.00
CA ILE A 237 12.87 7.25 20.85
C ILE A 237 12.68 6.70 22.27
N THR A 238 12.85 7.58 23.26
CA THR A 238 12.71 7.26 24.68
C THR A 238 11.27 7.43 25.18
N PRO A 239 10.88 6.76 26.29
CA PRO A 239 9.58 6.99 26.93
C PRO A 239 9.31 8.46 27.27
N GLU A 240 10.33 9.19 27.70
CA GLU A 240 10.25 10.62 28.03
C GLU A 240 9.91 11.46 26.80
N GLU A 241 10.54 11.18 25.66
CA GLU A 241 10.26 11.85 24.40
C GLU A 241 8.85 11.55 23.89
N ILE A 242 8.36 10.31 24.00
CA ILE A 242 6.97 9.96 23.67
C ILE A 242 5.98 10.79 24.50
N VAL A 243 6.20 10.87 25.82
CA VAL A 243 5.35 11.70 26.69
C VAL A 243 5.46 13.19 26.31
N GLY A 244 6.67 13.64 25.93
CA GLY A 244 6.89 14.97 25.38
C GLY A 244 6.07 15.27 24.13
N ILE A 245 6.08 14.37 23.15
CA ILE A 245 5.27 14.45 21.92
C ILE A 245 3.78 14.45 22.25
N ALA A 246 3.34 13.55 23.12
CA ALA A 246 1.95 13.46 23.56
C ALA A 246 1.46 14.78 24.18
N ARG A 247 2.32 15.47 24.94
CA ARG A 247 2.04 16.80 25.50
C ARG A 247 1.96 17.87 24.42
N GLN A 248 2.94 17.92 23.53
CA GLN A 248 2.98 18.92 22.45
C GLN A 248 1.75 18.82 21.53
N ARG A 249 1.24 17.60 21.33
CA ARG A 249 0.04 17.34 20.51
C ARG A 249 -1.28 17.33 21.29
N ASN A 250 -1.25 17.62 22.60
CA ASN A 250 -2.39 17.55 23.52
C ASN A 250 -3.09 16.18 23.56
N TYR A 251 -2.39 15.09 23.24
CA TYR A 251 -2.93 13.72 23.37
C TYR A 251 -3.06 13.28 24.83
N ILE A 252 -2.33 13.94 25.74
CA ILE A 252 -2.42 13.71 27.20
C ILE A 252 -3.82 13.97 27.77
N GLU A 253 -4.69 14.73 27.10
CA GLU A 253 -6.08 14.94 27.53
C GLU A 253 -6.88 13.63 27.59
N GLN A 254 -6.42 12.60 26.86
CA GLN A 254 -6.97 11.24 26.92
C GLN A 254 -6.65 10.53 28.26
N PHE A 255 -5.77 11.10 29.09
CA PHE A 255 -5.31 10.57 30.38
C PHE A 255 -5.55 11.58 31.53
N PRO A 256 -6.81 11.93 31.86
CA PRO A 256 -7.13 13.08 32.72
C PRO A 256 -6.61 12.97 34.17
N ASN A 257 -6.25 11.78 34.63
CA ASN A 257 -5.80 11.52 36.00
C ASN A 257 -4.42 10.86 36.08
N SER A 258 -3.71 10.71 34.95
CA SER A 258 -2.45 9.98 34.96
C SER A 258 -1.28 10.85 35.38
N GLU A 259 -0.53 10.37 36.37
CA GLU A 259 0.71 11.01 36.79
C GLU A 259 1.85 10.73 35.80
N GLN A 260 2.93 11.51 35.89
CA GLN A 260 4.12 11.37 35.02
C GLN A 260 4.64 9.92 34.97
N ASN A 261 4.75 9.25 36.11
CA ASN A 261 5.28 7.89 36.17
C ASN A 261 4.38 6.86 35.46
N GLU A 262 3.06 7.07 35.50
CA GLU A 262 2.11 6.21 34.78
C GLU A 262 2.24 6.42 33.27
N LEU A 263 2.33 7.68 32.82
CA LEU A 263 2.53 8.01 31.41
C LEU A 263 3.85 7.43 30.86
N LEU A 264 4.94 7.46 31.63
CA LEU A 264 6.20 6.81 31.27
C LEU A 264 6.04 5.28 31.19
N GLY A 265 5.26 4.69 32.09
CA GLY A 265 4.90 3.27 32.04
C GLY A 265 4.16 2.91 30.75
N TYR A 266 3.17 3.70 30.35
CA TYR A 266 2.46 3.52 29.07
C TYR A 266 3.39 3.72 27.86
N ALA A 267 4.26 4.73 27.88
CA ALA A 267 5.19 4.97 26.78
C ALA A 267 6.15 3.78 26.57
N ASN A 268 6.64 3.18 27.67
CA ASN A 268 7.46 1.98 27.58
C ASN A 268 6.69 0.76 27.03
N LEU A 269 5.42 0.58 27.42
CA LEU A 269 4.55 -0.46 26.86
C LEU A 269 4.30 -0.24 25.36
N LEU A 270 4.10 1.01 24.95
CA LEU A 270 3.92 1.37 23.54
C LEU A 270 5.17 1.04 22.70
N LEU A 271 6.37 1.40 23.18
CA LEU A 271 7.62 1.06 22.50
C LEU A 271 7.79 -0.45 22.31
N ARG A 272 7.51 -1.23 23.36
CA ARG A 272 7.55 -2.70 23.28
C ARG A 272 6.55 -3.25 22.26
N TYR A 273 5.35 -2.67 22.20
CA TYR A 273 4.35 -3.02 21.19
C TYR A 273 4.84 -2.75 19.78
N MET A 274 5.34 -1.54 19.50
CA MET A 274 5.81 -1.15 18.18
C MET A 274 6.96 -2.05 17.69
N ARG A 275 7.94 -2.35 18.56
CA ARG A 275 9.03 -3.32 18.26
C ARG A 275 8.52 -4.73 17.96
N SER A 276 7.59 -5.22 18.77
CA SER A 276 7.01 -6.55 18.55
C SER A 276 6.19 -6.60 17.25
N ARG A 277 5.49 -5.51 16.92
CA ARG A 277 4.71 -5.37 15.70
C ARG A 277 5.61 -5.34 14.47
N GLN A 278 6.73 -4.61 14.49
CA GLN A 278 7.71 -4.62 13.41
C GLN A 278 8.23 -6.04 13.13
N SER A 279 8.70 -6.72 14.18
CA SER A 279 9.19 -8.10 14.05
C SER A 279 8.12 -9.04 13.48
N LEU A 280 6.86 -8.89 13.91
CA LEU A 280 5.73 -9.66 13.37
C LEU A 280 5.52 -9.37 11.88
N THR A 281 5.49 -8.09 11.50
CA THR A 281 5.26 -7.68 10.11
C THR A 281 6.36 -8.20 9.20
N LEU A 282 7.63 -7.99 9.56
CA LEU A 282 8.78 -8.39 8.74
C LEU A 282 8.88 -9.91 8.63
N GLY A 283 8.65 -10.64 9.73
CA GLY A 283 8.57 -12.10 9.69
C GLY A 283 7.44 -12.62 8.79
N ALA A 284 6.26 -11.99 8.83
CA ALA A 284 5.14 -12.37 7.96
C ALA A 284 5.42 -12.08 6.47
N ILE A 285 6.09 -10.98 6.16
CA ILE A 285 6.53 -10.62 4.81
C ILE A 285 7.56 -11.62 4.29
N GLY A 286 8.58 -11.96 5.08
CA GLY A 286 9.59 -12.95 4.72
C GLY A 286 8.95 -14.31 4.41
N ALA A 287 8.06 -14.77 5.30
CA ALA A 287 7.31 -16.01 5.10
C ALA A 287 6.44 -16.00 3.83
N LEU A 288 5.86 -14.85 3.47
CA LEU A 288 5.08 -14.70 2.25
C LEU A 288 5.96 -14.80 0.99
N PHE A 289 7.13 -14.17 0.97
CA PHE A 289 8.09 -14.33 -0.14
C PHE A 289 8.55 -15.78 -0.27
N ASP A 290 8.90 -16.42 0.85
CA ASP A 290 9.38 -17.80 0.85
C ASP A 290 8.30 -18.77 0.35
N TYR A 291 7.05 -18.59 0.78
CA TYR A 291 5.94 -19.42 0.31
C TYR A 291 5.68 -19.21 -1.19
N ALA A 292 5.64 -17.96 -1.66
CA ALA A 292 5.39 -17.63 -3.06
C ALA A 292 6.47 -18.18 -4.01
N THR A 293 7.70 -18.35 -3.52
CA THR A 293 8.86 -18.82 -4.32
C THR A 293 9.26 -20.26 -4.02
N GLN A 294 8.45 -20.98 -3.24
CA GLN A 294 8.74 -22.34 -2.83
C GLN A 294 8.94 -23.26 -4.04
N GLY A 295 10.08 -23.96 -4.08
CA GLY A 295 10.39 -24.93 -5.14
C GLY A 295 11.01 -24.33 -6.40
N LEU A 296 11.32 -23.03 -6.40
CA LEU A 296 12.03 -22.35 -7.49
C LEU A 296 13.52 -22.20 -7.15
N ASP A 297 14.38 -22.54 -8.11
CA ASP A 297 15.83 -22.31 -7.99
C ASP A 297 16.23 -20.85 -8.29
N GLU A 298 15.37 -20.12 -9.01
CA GLU A 298 15.59 -18.73 -9.41
C GLU A 298 15.34 -17.78 -8.24
N LYS A 299 16.27 -16.86 -8.01
CA LYS A 299 16.12 -15.81 -6.98
C LYS A 299 15.56 -14.54 -7.62
N PHE A 300 14.37 -14.13 -7.18
CA PHE A 300 13.75 -12.87 -7.57
C PHE A 300 14.04 -11.77 -6.57
N THR A 301 14.06 -10.52 -7.04
CA THR A 301 14.19 -9.34 -6.16
C THR A 301 12.93 -9.21 -5.30
N ARG A 302 13.08 -9.25 -3.98
CA ARG A 302 12.03 -9.05 -2.98
C ARG A 302 11.91 -7.56 -2.69
N ILE A 303 10.76 -6.96 -2.98
CA ILE A 303 10.56 -5.51 -2.90
C ILE A 303 9.46 -5.18 -1.89
N LEU A 304 9.66 -4.16 -1.05
CA LEU A 304 8.59 -3.60 -0.22
C LEU A 304 8.14 -2.24 -0.75
N ILE A 305 6.84 -2.07 -0.94
CA ILE A 305 6.25 -0.76 -1.25
C ILE A 305 5.73 -0.17 0.06
N MET A 306 6.28 0.97 0.46
CA MET A 306 6.04 1.55 1.77
C MET A 306 5.70 3.03 1.69
N GLU A 307 4.96 3.51 2.68
CA GLU A 307 4.92 4.94 2.96
C GLU A 307 6.27 5.38 3.56
N GLY A 308 6.68 6.60 3.26
CA GLY A 308 7.91 7.24 3.69
C GLY A 308 7.83 7.86 5.08
N GLU A 309 7.06 7.28 5.99
CA GLU A 309 6.97 7.73 7.37
C GLU A 309 8.08 7.09 8.21
N THR A 310 8.57 7.79 9.24
CA THR A 310 9.60 7.22 10.15
C THR A 310 9.10 5.95 10.81
N TYR A 311 7.88 5.97 11.34
CA TYR A 311 7.12 4.78 11.74
C TYR A 311 5.79 4.76 10.99
N GLY A 312 5.60 3.79 10.10
CA GLY A 312 4.32 3.61 9.42
C GLY A 312 3.32 2.95 10.35
N TRP A 313 2.30 3.67 10.80
CA TRP A 313 1.31 3.11 11.72
C TRP A 313 0.45 2.00 11.10
N THR A 314 0.26 2.07 9.79
CA THR A 314 -0.50 1.09 9.00
C THR A 314 0.34 -0.07 8.49
N SER A 315 1.67 0.08 8.43
CA SER A 315 2.60 -1.02 8.13
C SER A 315 3.12 -1.70 9.41
N GLY A 316 3.22 -0.95 10.50
CA GLY A 316 3.86 -1.36 11.75
C GLY A 316 5.38 -1.46 11.63
N ILE A 317 6.01 -0.71 10.72
CA ILE A 317 7.45 -0.79 10.42
C ILE A 317 8.11 0.59 10.62
N TRP A 318 9.29 0.61 11.24
CA TRP A 318 10.22 1.74 11.18
C TRP A 318 11.07 1.69 9.93
N LEU A 319 11.03 2.76 9.13
CA LEU A 319 11.81 2.85 7.90
C LEU A 319 13.32 2.86 8.19
N GLU A 320 13.75 3.52 9.28
CA GLU A 320 15.16 3.61 9.68
C GLU A 320 15.76 2.27 10.13
N ASP A 321 14.95 1.41 10.77
CA ASP A 321 15.43 0.11 11.23
C ASP A 321 15.65 -0.88 10.09
N LEU A 322 15.03 -0.65 8.92
CA LEU A 322 15.23 -1.50 7.75
C LEU A 322 16.68 -1.48 7.25
N ASP A 323 17.40 -0.38 7.43
CA ASP A 323 18.83 -0.31 7.12
C ASP A 323 19.66 -1.23 8.02
N ASN A 324 19.28 -1.37 9.29
CA ASN A 324 19.96 -2.27 10.22
C ASN A 324 19.69 -3.74 9.86
N GLU A 325 18.45 -4.08 9.50
CA GLU A 325 18.12 -5.45 9.05
C GLU A 325 18.83 -5.83 7.76
N PHE A 326 19.07 -4.86 6.87
CA PHE A 326 19.75 -5.12 5.60
C PHE A 326 21.23 -5.53 5.77
N GLN A 327 21.85 -5.20 6.90
CA GLN A 327 23.23 -5.58 7.19
C GLN A 327 23.38 -7.07 7.52
N ASP A 328 22.28 -7.77 7.84
CA ASP A 328 22.25 -9.22 8.07
C ASP A 328 21.90 -9.96 6.76
N GLU A 329 22.92 -10.27 5.95
CA GLU A 329 22.74 -10.91 4.64
C GLU A 329 22.02 -12.27 4.70
N GLU A 330 22.14 -13.01 5.81
CA GLU A 330 21.53 -14.33 5.95
C GLU A 330 20.03 -14.26 6.27
N ASN A 331 19.58 -13.22 6.98
CA ASN A 331 18.20 -13.10 7.45
C ASN A 331 17.38 -12.00 6.77
N ARG A 332 17.91 -11.36 5.72
CA ARG A 332 17.20 -10.28 5.04
C ARG A 332 15.87 -10.75 4.42
N SER A 333 14.78 -10.07 4.76
CA SER A 333 13.44 -10.40 4.25
C SER A 333 13.13 -9.77 2.89
N PHE A 334 13.89 -8.76 2.48
CA PHE A 334 13.72 -8.01 1.23
C PHE A 334 15.07 -7.55 0.67
N ASP A 335 15.06 -7.13 -0.59
CA ASP A 335 16.25 -6.71 -1.35
C ASP A 335 16.19 -5.23 -1.80
N GLU A 336 14.99 -4.65 -1.91
CA GLU A 336 14.79 -3.27 -2.39
C GLU A 336 13.54 -2.61 -1.76
N LEU A 337 13.58 -1.29 -1.57
CA LEU A 337 12.46 -0.48 -1.07
C LEU A 337 11.90 0.46 -2.13
N TRP A 338 10.58 0.55 -2.21
CA TRP A 338 9.86 1.55 -2.99
C TRP A 338 9.15 2.52 -2.05
N VAL A 339 9.72 3.71 -1.90
CA VAL A 339 9.30 4.71 -0.90
C VAL A 339 9.02 6.05 -1.57
N ASN A 340 7.97 6.76 -1.15
CA ASN A 340 7.68 8.07 -1.70
C ASN A 340 8.74 9.10 -1.29
N ILE A 341 9.01 10.03 -2.18
CA ILE A 341 10.08 11.02 -2.04
C ILE A 341 9.85 12.09 -0.97
N THR A 342 8.65 12.17 -0.41
CA THR A 342 8.33 13.13 0.66
C THR A 342 8.68 12.59 2.05
N THR A 343 9.42 11.48 2.10
CA THR A 343 9.94 10.89 3.32
C THR A 343 10.93 11.83 4.01
N GLY A 344 10.85 11.90 5.34
CA GLY A 344 11.85 12.60 6.17
C GLY A 344 13.19 11.86 6.26
N TYR A 345 13.21 10.59 5.85
CA TYR A 345 14.38 9.72 5.91
C TYR A 345 14.62 8.99 4.58
N LEU A 346 15.86 8.99 4.11
CA LEU A 346 16.26 8.24 2.93
C LEU A 346 17.08 7.01 3.38
N PRO A 347 16.76 5.80 2.87
CA PRO A 347 17.56 4.62 3.15
C PRO A 347 19.02 4.83 2.77
N GLN A 348 19.93 4.45 3.67
CA GLN A 348 21.38 4.59 3.53
C GLN A 348 22.06 3.28 3.14
N SER A 349 21.44 2.14 3.44
CA SER A 349 22.00 0.80 3.17
C SER A 349 21.15 0.01 2.20
N VAL A 350 19.82 0.14 2.27
CA VAL A 350 18.92 -0.64 1.40
C VAL A 350 18.74 0.01 0.03
N PRO A 351 19.02 -0.70 -1.09
CA PRO A 351 18.67 -0.22 -2.43
C PRO A 351 17.22 0.25 -2.52
N TYR A 352 16.99 1.43 -3.08
CA TYR A 352 15.64 1.97 -3.14
C TYR A 352 15.30 2.65 -4.46
N ARG A 353 14.00 2.76 -4.72
CA ARG A 353 13.40 3.59 -5.76
C ARG A 353 12.47 4.61 -5.15
N ALA A 354 12.54 5.81 -5.69
CA ALA A 354 11.60 6.87 -5.41
C ALA A 354 10.24 6.56 -6.03
N TYR A 355 9.22 6.33 -5.21
CA TYR A 355 7.85 6.18 -5.66
C TYR A 355 7.25 7.56 -5.94
N MET A 356 6.93 7.85 -7.21
CA MET A 356 6.52 9.18 -7.67
C MET A 356 5.02 9.46 -7.46
N TRP A 357 4.54 9.13 -6.26
CA TRP A 357 3.19 9.36 -5.80
C TRP A 357 3.21 9.60 -4.29
N ARG A 358 2.55 10.64 -3.79
CA ARG A 358 2.55 10.95 -2.36
C ARG A 358 1.77 9.87 -1.61
N ARG A 359 2.34 9.39 -0.49
CA ARG A 359 1.88 8.20 0.26
C ARG A 359 1.92 6.90 -0.54
N SER A 360 2.82 6.83 -1.53
CA SER A 360 3.05 5.65 -2.36
C SER A 360 1.74 5.10 -2.94
N ARG A 361 1.38 3.85 -2.62
CA ARG A 361 0.13 3.22 -3.09
C ARG A 361 -1.08 3.40 -2.18
N TYR A 362 -0.95 3.94 -0.97
CA TYR A 362 -2.06 4.02 -0.02
C TYR A 362 -3.32 4.68 -0.60
N THR A 363 -3.18 5.85 -1.24
CA THR A 363 -4.33 6.57 -1.81
C THR A 363 -4.90 5.87 -3.04
N ILE A 364 -4.05 5.20 -3.81
CA ILE A 364 -4.42 4.43 -5.01
C ILE A 364 -5.24 3.19 -4.61
N ASN A 365 -4.74 2.41 -3.64
CA ASN A 365 -5.41 1.20 -3.15
C ASN A 365 -6.79 1.54 -2.59
N ASN A 366 -6.88 2.57 -1.74
CA ASN A 366 -8.15 3.03 -1.20
C ASN A 366 -9.18 3.44 -2.28
N PHE A 367 -8.74 3.92 -3.43
CA PHE A 367 -9.63 4.22 -4.56
C PHE A 367 -10.16 2.95 -5.21
N PHE A 368 -9.29 1.97 -5.49
CA PHE A 368 -9.71 0.70 -6.06
C PHE A 368 -10.53 -0.15 -5.08
N ASP A 369 -10.27 -0.07 -3.77
CA ASP A 369 -11.07 -0.73 -2.73
C ASP A 369 -12.49 -0.17 -2.66
N LEU A 370 -12.64 1.17 -2.80
CA LEU A 370 -13.96 1.80 -2.93
C LEU A 370 -14.67 1.30 -4.20
N ALA A 371 -13.98 1.26 -5.33
CA ALA A 371 -14.53 0.77 -6.59
C ALA A 371 -14.98 -0.70 -6.49
N GLY A 372 -14.14 -1.58 -5.96
CA GLY A 372 -14.46 -2.98 -5.73
C GLY A 372 -15.65 -3.16 -4.78
N SER A 373 -15.73 -2.36 -3.72
CA SER A 373 -16.87 -2.35 -2.80
C SER A 373 -18.18 -1.96 -3.47
N LEU A 374 -18.16 -1.05 -4.45
CA LEU A 374 -19.34 -0.60 -5.20
C LEU A 374 -19.79 -1.60 -6.27
N SER A 375 -18.85 -2.35 -6.85
CA SER A 375 -19.13 -3.39 -7.85
C SER A 375 -19.50 -4.74 -7.24
N SER A 376 -19.31 -4.94 -5.92
CA SER A 376 -19.69 -6.15 -5.19
C SER A 376 -20.98 -5.96 -4.38
N ALA A 377 -22.01 -6.78 -4.68
CA ALA A 377 -23.30 -6.70 -3.99
C ALA A 377 -23.16 -6.95 -2.48
N SER A 378 -22.31 -7.92 -2.12
CA SER A 378 -22.06 -8.28 -0.73
C SER A 378 -21.33 -7.17 0.02
N MET A 379 -20.26 -6.61 -0.57
CA MET A 379 -19.49 -5.54 0.09
C MET A 379 -20.30 -4.25 0.20
N ARG A 380 -21.05 -3.87 -0.84
CA ARG A 380 -21.93 -2.71 -0.79
C ARG A 380 -23.00 -2.85 0.28
N ALA A 381 -23.62 -4.02 0.42
CA ALA A 381 -24.68 -4.27 1.40
C ALA A 381 -24.21 -4.14 2.85
N ASN A 382 -22.95 -4.45 3.13
CA ASN A 382 -22.37 -4.45 4.47
C ASN A 382 -21.64 -3.14 4.83
N THR A 383 -21.69 -2.13 3.98
CA THR A 383 -21.09 -0.81 4.20
C THR A 383 -22.16 0.29 4.15
N MET A 384 -21.79 1.51 4.55
CA MET A 384 -22.66 2.70 4.40
C MET A 384 -22.98 3.02 2.94
N LEU A 385 -22.26 2.43 1.98
CA LEU A 385 -22.53 2.52 0.54
C LEU A 385 -23.88 1.91 0.14
N SER A 386 -24.46 1.04 0.99
CA SER A 386 -25.83 0.52 0.83
C SER A 386 -26.92 1.59 0.97
N GLN A 387 -26.62 2.72 1.60
CA GLN A 387 -27.52 3.83 1.85
C GLN A 387 -27.42 4.95 0.80
N MET A 388 -26.43 4.86 -0.09
CA MET A 388 -26.19 5.85 -1.15
C MET A 388 -26.80 5.37 -2.45
N SER A 389 -27.42 6.25 -3.23
CA SER A 389 -27.85 5.98 -4.60
C SER A 389 -26.66 5.75 -5.53
N THR A 390 -26.93 5.17 -6.70
CA THR A 390 -25.90 4.91 -7.72
C THR A 390 -25.22 6.20 -8.20
N GLU A 391 -25.96 7.29 -8.35
CA GLU A 391 -25.41 8.58 -8.78
C GLU A 391 -24.54 9.22 -7.69
N GLU A 392 -24.94 9.10 -6.42
CA GLU A 392 -24.12 9.57 -5.29
C GLU A 392 -22.80 8.80 -5.17
N CYS A 393 -22.83 7.49 -5.38
CA CYS A 393 -21.63 6.66 -5.43
C CYS A 393 -20.72 7.05 -6.59
N ARG A 394 -21.27 7.35 -7.78
CA ARG A 394 -20.46 7.80 -8.92
C ARG A 394 -19.74 9.11 -8.61
N ARG A 395 -20.44 10.09 -8.03
CA ARG A 395 -19.82 11.35 -7.60
C ARG A 395 -18.75 11.10 -6.53
N LEU A 396 -18.99 10.21 -5.57
CA LEU A 396 -18.00 9.86 -4.55
C LEU A 396 -16.71 9.31 -5.16
N VAL A 397 -16.81 8.46 -6.19
CA VAL A 397 -15.64 7.91 -6.90
C VAL A 397 -14.88 9.00 -7.65
N ALA A 398 -15.59 9.90 -8.35
CA ALA A 398 -14.97 11.04 -9.02
C ALA A 398 -14.27 11.99 -8.04
N ASP A 399 -14.91 12.32 -6.90
CA ASP A 399 -14.33 13.15 -5.85
C ASP A 399 -13.09 12.47 -5.23
N ARG A 400 -13.14 11.15 -5.01
CA ARG A 400 -12.00 10.38 -4.50
C ARG A 400 -10.85 10.38 -5.50
N TRP A 401 -11.15 10.22 -6.79
CA TRP A 401 -10.15 10.28 -7.85
C TRP A 401 -9.39 11.61 -7.87
N GLN A 402 -10.10 12.73 -7.77
CA GLN A 402 -9.47 14.06 -7.75
C GLN A 402 -8.45 14.20 -6.62
N ARG A 403 -8.73 13.64 -5.44
CA ARG A 403 -7.80 13.62 -4.30
C ARG A 403 -6.59 12.73 -4.54
N VAL A 404 -6.83 11.56 -5.14
CA VAL A 404 -5.80 10.57 -5.46
C VAL A 404 -4.85 11.13 -6.51
N HIS A 405 -5.38 11.64 -7.62
CA HIS A 405 -4.58 12.28 -8.66
C HIS A 405 -3.88 13.56 -8.17
N GLY A 406 -4.48 14.33 -7.26
CA GLY A 406 -3.82 15.48 -6.63
C GLY A 406 -2.55 15.14 -5.83
N SER A 407 -2.33 13.85 -5.54
CA SER A 407 -1.14 13.33 -4.87
C SER A 407 -0.06 12.82 -5.84
N ALA A 408 -0.34 12.80 -7.15
CA ALA A 408 0.59 12.33 -8.18
C ALA A 408 1.72 13.34 -8.42
N LEU A 409 2.94 12.84 -8.64
CA LEU A 409 4.09 13.65 -9.04
C LEU A 409 4.39 13.45 -10.53
N SER A 410 3.36 13.45 -11.37
CA SER A 410 3.38 12.99 -12.76
C SER A 410 3.91 14.02 -13.76
N SER A 411 5.17 14.44 -13.62
CA SER A 411 5.86 15.28 -14.60
C SER A 411 7.37 15.09 -14.60
N GLN A 412 8.02 15.34 -15.74
CA GLN A 412 9.48 15.31 -15.83
C GLN A 412 10.15 16.25 -14.81
N ALA A 413 9.54 17.40 -14.53
CA ALA A 413 10.04 18.36 -13.56
C ALA A 413 10.06 17.79 -12.12
N ALA A 414 9.17 16.85 -11.79
CA ALA A 414 9.18 16.19 -10.50
C ALA A 414 10.46 15.36 -10.27
N LEU A 415 11.17 14.94 -11.34
CA LEU A 415 12.45 14.24 -11.19
C LEU A 415 13.54 15.09 -10.51
N VAL A 416 13.37 16.41 -10.45
CA VAL A 416 14.27 17.32 -9.69
C VAL A 416 14.24 17.04 -8.19
N SER A 417 13.14 16.47 -7.68
CA SER A 417 13.00 16.12 -6.26
C SER A 417 13.61 14.76 -5.90
N LEU A 418 14.17 14.05 -6.88
CA LEU A 418 14.96 12.86 -6.61
C LEU A 418 16.28 13.27 -5.93
N PRO A 419 16.68 12.60 -4.83
CA PRO A 419 17.99 12.81 -4.23
C PRO A 419 19.10 12.65 -5.28
N ASP A 420 20.19 13.41 -5.18
CA ASP A 420 21.31 13.23 -6.10
C ASP A 420 21.84 11.79 -6.00
N ARG A 421 22.15 11.18 -7.15
CA ARG A 421 22.97 9.95 -7.14
C ARG A 421 24.36 10.41 -6.74
N SER A 422 25.02 9.72 -5.81
CA SER A 422 26.43 10.00 -5.53
C SER A 422 27.18 10.03 -6.88
N GLY A 423 27.78 11.19 -7.18
CA GLY A 423 28.41 11.43 -8.48
C GLY A 423 29.52 10.43 -8.76
N ASP A 424 29.99 10.38 -10.01
CA ASP A 424 31.01 9.47 -10.56
C ASP A 424 32.41 9.51 -9.89
N GLY A 425 32.51 9.54 -8.55
CA GLY A 425 33.76 9.68 -7.83
C GLY A 425 33.59 9.73 -6.32
N GLU A 426 33.05 8.67 -5.72
CA GLU A 426 33.58 8.02 -4.51
C GLU A 426 32.64 6.85 -4.13
N ALA A 427 33.23 5.73 -3.74
CA ALA A 427 32.64 4.39 -3.74
C ALA A 427 31.65 4.14 -2.58
N GLU A 428 30.70 5.03 -2.31
CA GLU A 428 29.46 4.63 -1.67
C GLU A 428 28.52 4.14 -2.78
N ALA A 429 28.28 2.84 -2.80
CA ALA A 429 27.43 2.19 -3.80
C ALA A 429 26.09 2.93 -3.84
N ASP A 430 25.82 3.64 -4.93
CA ASP A 430 24.60 4.42 -5.10
C ASP A 430 23.38 3.55 -4.84
N VAL A 431 22.79 3.77 -3.66
CA VAL A 431 21.68 3.02 -3.09
C VAL A 431 20.41 3.34 -3.89
N ARG A 432 20.33 4.53 -4.50
CA ARG A 432 19.18 4.93 -5.31
C ARG A 432 19.24 4.33 -6.71
N ARG A 433 18.37 3.35 -6.97
CA ARG A 433 18.27 2.66 -8.28
C ARG A 433 17.56 3.48 -9.35
N GLY A 434 16.58 4.28 -8.94
CA GLY A 434 15.77 5.07 -9.86
C GLY A 434 14.44 5.47 -9.26
N PHE A 435 13.36 5.34 -10.04
CA PHE A 435 12.03 5.76 -9.64
C PHE A 435 10.94 4.84 -10.17
N VAL A 436 9.77 4.91 -9.53
CA VAL A 436 8.54 4.23 -9.93
C VAL A 436 7.51 5.28 -10.30
N GLY A 437 7.06 5.28 -11.55
CA GLY A 437 5.98 6.13 -12.03
C GLY A 437 4.72 5.32 -12.25
N VAL A 438 3.58 5.85 -11.83
CA VAL A 438 2.29 5.15 -11.92
C VAL A 438 1.63 5.42 -13.28
N GLY A 439 1.10 4.38 -13.91
CA GLY A 439 0.39 4.40 -15.20
C GLY A 439 -1.03 4.96 -15.11
N LEU A 440 -1.24 5.98 -14.29
CA LEU A 440 -2.53 6.63 -14.07
C LEU A 440 -2.40 8.13 -14.37
N ASP A 441 -3.42 8.68 -15.03
CA ASP A 441 -3.50 10.10 -15.36
C ASP A 441 -4.87 10.67 -15.05
N ARG A 442 -5.01 11.99 -15.14
CA ARG A 442 -6.25 12.69 -14.77
C ARG A 442 -7.48 12.12 -15.48
N GLU A 443 -7.36 11.83 -16.77
CA GLU A 443 -8.45 11.34 -17.63
C GLU A 443 -8.92 9.93 -17.25
N PHE A 444 -8.04 9.10 -16.69
CA PHE A 444 -8.39 7.75 -16.25
C PHE A 444 -9.60 7.76 -15.31
N GLY A 445 -9.63 8.63 -14.30
CA GLY A 445 -10.70 8.56 -13.30
C GLY A 445 -12.05 9.08 -13.79
N ASP A 446 -12.08 10.03 -14.72
CA ASP A 446 -13.31 10.45 -15.39
C ASP A 446 -13.86 9.26 -16.21
N TRP A 447 -13.00 8.65 -17.03
CA TRP A 447 -13.34 7.46 -17.81
C TRP A 447 -13.79 6.30 -16.91
N PHE A 448 -13.06 6.02 -15.83
CA PHE A 448 -13.31 4.90 -14.93
C PHE A 448 -14.64 5.08 -14.19
N SER A 449 -14.90 6.28 -13.66
CA SER A 449 -16.16 6.58 -12.95
C SER A 449 -17.39 6.42 -13.85
N ASP A 450 -17.26 6.78 -15.14
CA ASP A 450 -18.35 6.66 -16.12
C ASP A 450 -18.60 5.20 -16.55
N GLN A 451 -17.54 4.39 -16.67
CA GLN A 451 -17.63 3.00 -17.11
C GLN A 451 -17.88 1.99 -15.98
N MET A 452 -17.65 2.38 -14.73
CA MET A 452 -17.75 1.48 -13.59
C MET A 452 -19.20 1.00 -13.39
N VAL A 453 -19.34 -0.31 -13.23
CA VAL A 453 -20.63 -0.93 -12.87
C VAL A 453 -20.87 -0.74 -11.39
N ILE A 454 -21.88 0.08 -11.07
CA ILE A 454 -22.36 0.33 -9.71
C ILE A 454 -23.67 -0.45 -9.51
N LEU A 455 -23.68 -1.44 -8.62
CA LEU A 455 -24.84 -2.32 -8.42
C LEU A 455 -25.93 -1.65 -7.59
N PRO A 456 -27.20 -1.55 -8.02
CA PRO A 456 -28.24 -0.80 -7.31
C PRO A 456 -28.36 -1.14 -5.81
N SER A 457 -28.61 -0.11 -5.00
CA SER A 457 -28.76 -0.21 -3.55
C SER A 457 -30.23 -0.14 -3.08
N ARG A 458 -30.44 -0.26 -1.76
CA ARG A 458 -31.76 -0.02 -1.15
C ARG A 458 -32.24 1.43 -1.37
N ALA A 459 -31.33 2.40 -1.44
CA ALA A 459 -31.64 3.80 -1.71
C ALA A 459 -32.14 4.03 -3.15
N ASP A 460 -31.73 3.20 -4.11
CA ASP A 460 -32.21 3.25 -5.49
C ASP A 460 -33.64 2.66 -5.62
N ILE A 461 -34.06 1.84 -4.66
CA ILE A 461 -35.36 1.14 -4.63
C ILE A 461 -36.41 1.91 -3.81
N ALA A 462 -35.98 2.70 -2.82
CA ALA A 462 -36.85 3.55 -2.00
C ALA A 462 -37.07 4.91 -2.67
N ARG A 463 -38.33 5.38 -2.78
CA ARG A 463 -38.62 6.76 -3.22
C ARG A 463 -38.00 7.76 -2.24
N PRO A 464 -37.56 8.94 -2.69
CA PRO A 464 -36.83 9.89 -1.86
C PRO A 464 -37.75 10.41 -0.74
N THR A 465 -37.51 9.98 0.48
CA THR A 465 -37.91 10.71 1.68
C THR A 465 -36.71 11.52 2.14
N ASP A 466 -36.92 12.80 2.44
CA ASP A 466 -35.93 13.79 2.84
C ASP A 466 -34.93 13.25 3.88
N TYR A 467 -33.79 12.72 3.40
CA TYR A 467 -32.61 12.48 4.22
C TYR A 467 -31.77 13.75 4.16
N ASP A 468 -31.41 14.31 5.32
CA ASP A 468 -30.53 15.47 5.43
C ASP A 468 -29.10 15.11 4.99
N PHE A 469 -28.93 15.17 3.68
CA PHE A 469 -27.72 14.92 2.91
C PHE A 469 -26.51 15.74 3.42
N SER A 470 -26.74 16.89 4.05
CA SER A 470 -25.68 17.77 4.55
C SER A 470 -24.97 17.21 5.79
N SER A 471 -25.62 16.33 6.55
CA SER A 471 -25.06 15.70 7.76
C SER A 471 -24.15 14.51 7.43
N ILE A 472 -24.52 13.69 6.44
CA ILE A 472 -23.77 12.51 6.00
C ILE A 472 -22.51 12.93 5.24
N LEU A 473 -22.62 13.95 4.37
CA LEU A 473 -21.45 14.53 3.72
C LEU A 473 -20.48 15.15 4.73
N ARG A 474 -20.92 15.83 5.79
CA ARG A 474 -19.99 16.37 6.81
C ARG A 474 -19.19 15.28 7.53
N ASN A 475 -19.81 14.13 7.79
CA ASN A 475 -19.12 12.99 8.41
C ASN A 475 -18.12 12.29 7.46
N MET A 476 -18.31 12.40 6.13
CA MET A 476 -17.39 11.83 5.13
C MET A 476 -16.44 12.87 4.48
N GLN A 477 -16.73 14.17 4.55
CA GLN A 477 -15.99 15.27 3.93
C GLN A 477 -14.93 15.90 4.84
N GLY A 478 -14.95 15.64 6.15
CA GLY A 478 -13.79 15.95 7.01
C GLY A 478 -12.52 15.13 6.67
N ASN A 479 -12.59 14.27 5.63
CA ASN A 479 -11.57 13.33 5.18
C ASN A 479 -10.77 13.79 3.93
N SER A 480 -10.57 15.11 3.76
CA SER A 480 -9.53 15.65 2.86
C SER A 480 -9.30 17.14 3.11
N GLY A 481 -8.22 17.44 3.81
CA GLY A 481 -7.75 18.80 4.01
C GLY A 481 -7.04 18.90 5.34
N ASN A 482 -5.90 19.58 5.33
CA ASN A 482 -5.40 20.28 6.51
C ASN A 482 -6.53 20.99 7.26
#